data_AF-A0A699VII9-F1
#
_entry.id   AF-A0A699VII9-F1
#
_cell.length_a   1.000
_cell.length_b   1.000
_cell.length_c   1.000
_cell.angle_alpha   90.00
_cell.angle_beta   90.00
_cell.angle_gamma   90.00
#
_symmetry.space_group_name_H-M   'P 1'
#
loop_
_entity.id
_entity.type
_entity.pdbx_description
1 polymer ?
#
loop_
_entity_poly.entity_id
_entity_poly.type
_entity_poly.pdbx_seq_one_letter_code
_entity_poly.pdbx_strand_id
1 'polypeptide(L)'
;QEEGIDFEESFAPVAKMEAIRIFLAYVAHKSFIVFQMDVKTAFLHGSLKEDVYVCQPEGFIDADHPSHVYKLKKVLYGLKQAPRAWYDELSTFLLQNHFIKGTIDPTLFIRRFYDDILVVQVYVDDIIFGSSHP
;
A
#
# COMPACT_ATOMS: atom_id res chain seq x y z
N GLN A 1 -5.20 5.53 -20.35
CA GLN A 1 -4.44 4.28 -20.24
C GLN A 1 -4.67 3.49 -21.51
N GLU A 2 -3.61 3.23 -22.25
CA GLU A 2 -3.63 2.40 -23.46
C GLU A 2 -3.09 1.00 -23.13
N GLU A 3 -3.76 -0.03 -23.64
CA GLU A 3 -3.37 -1.42 -23.49
C GLU A 3 -2.03 -1.68 -24.21
N GLY A 4 -1.04 -2.22 -23.51
CA GLY A 4 0.30 -2.53 -24.07
C GLY A 4 1.40 -1.49 -23.85
N ILE A 5 1.10 -0.33 -23.24
CA ILE A 5 2.12 0.68 -22.83
C ILE A 5 2.15 0.81 -21.31
N ASP A 6 1.00 1.09 -20.68
CA ASP A 6 0.87 1.40 -19.24
C ASP A 6 0.03 0.35 -18.48
N PHE A 7 -0.20 -0.82 -19.07
CA PHE A 7 -1.27 -1.75 -18.63
C PHE A 7 -0.78 -3.01 -17.90
N GLU A 8 0.44 -3.48 -18.19
CA GLU A 8 0.88 -4.85 -17.89
C GLU A 8 1.18 -5.13 -16.39
N GLU A 9 1.54 -4.13 -15.57
CA GLU A 9 1.84 -4.33 -14.12
C GLU A 9 1.09 -3.35 -13.18
N SER A 10 -0.23 -3.30 -13.29
CA SER A 10 -1.03 -2.34 -12.51
C SER A 10 -1.49 -2.84 -11.13
N PHE A 11 -1.41 -4.14 -10.85
CA PHE A 11 -1.99 -4.70 -9.63
C PHE A 11 -1.01 -4.76 -8.45
N ALA A 12 -1.49 -4.35 -7.28
CA ALA A 12 -0.80 -4.53 -6.01
C ALA A 12 -0.88 -5.98 -5.54
N PRO A 13 0.16 -6.50 -4.87
CA PRO A 13 0.02 -7.69 -4.06
C PRO A 13 -1.01 -7.46 -2.96
N VAL A 14 -1.94 -8.40 -2.79
CA VAL A 14 -2.97 -8.36 -1.76
C VAL A 14 -2.78 -9.58 -0.86
N ALA A 15 -2.78 -9.38 0.47
CA ALA A 15 -2.65 -10.48 1.40
C ALA A 15 -3.79 -11.48 1.19
N LYS A 16 -3.42 -12.76 1.07
CA LYS A 16 -4.40 -13.84 0.97
C LYS A 16 -5.01 -14.10 2.34
N MET A 17 -6.26 -14.55 2.36
CA MET A 17 -6.94 -14.90 3.60
C MET A 17 -6.18 -15.98 4.40
N GLU A 18 -5.52 -16.89 3.70
CA GLU A 18 -4.64 -17.91 4.30
C GLU A 18 -3.45 -17.28 5.01
N ALA A 19 -2.83 -16.24 4.44
CA ALA A 19 -1.71 -15.54 5.06
C ALA A 19 -2.15 -14.81 6.34
N ILE A 20 -3.30 -14.14 6.29
CA ILE A 20 -3.91 -13.49 7.48
C ILE A 20 -4.19 -14.53 8.57
N ARG A 21 -4.76 -15.70 8.21
CA ARG A 21 -5.02 -16.78 9.18
C ARG A 21 -3.73 -17.34 9.78
N ILE A 22 -2.69 -17.54 8.97
CA ILE A 22 -1.38 -18.00 9.44
C ILE A 22 -0.75 -16.97 10.38
N PHE A 23 -0.83 -15.68 10.04
CA PHE A 23 -0.40 -14.59 10.90
C PHE A 23 -1.13 -14.66 12.26
N LEU A 24 -2.47 -14.73 12.25
CA LEU A 24 -3.27 -14.79 13.48
C LEU A 24 -2.98 -16.04 14.32
N ALA A 25 -2.77 -17.20 13.68
CA ALA A 25 -2.38 -18.42 14.37
C ALA A 25 -0.98 -18.30 15.00
N TYR A 26 -0.04 -17.67 14.30
CA TYR A 26 1.33 -17.47 14.78
C TYR A 26 1.36 -16.51 15.98
N VAL A 27 0.71 -15.35 15.89
CA VAL A 27 0.66 -14.38 16.99
C VAL A 27 -0.05 -14.96 18.22
N ALA A 28 -1.13 -15.74 18.03
CA ALA A 28 -1.80 -16.43 19.13
C ALA A 28 -0.89 -17.48 19.79
N HIS A 29 -0.20 -18.30 19.00
CA HIS A 29 0.74 -19.29 19.52
C HIS A 29 1.90 -18.66 20.30
N LYS A 30 2.36 -17.49 19.86
CA LYS A 30 3.47 -16.75 20.50
C LYS A 30 3.03 -15.77 21.58
N SER A 31 1.74 -15.67 21.86
CA SER A 31 1.16 -14.70 22.82
C SER A 31 1.55 -13.24 22.50
N PHE A 32 1.62 -12.89 21.22
CA PHE A 32 1.92 -11.53 20.78
C PHE A 32 0.71 -10.62 20.96
N ILE A 33 0.98 -9.33 21.19
CA ILE A 33 -0.05 -8.30 21.14
C ILE A 33 -0.25 -7.91 19.68
N VAL A 34 -1.52 -7.85 19.27
CA VAL A 34 -1.91 -7.48 17.91
C VAL A 34 -2.46 -6.05 17.89
N PHE A 35 -1.97 -5.24 16.97
CA PHE A 35 -2.48 -3.92 16.67
C PHE A 35 -3.00 -3.90 15.23
N GLN A 36 -4.06 -3.13 14.98
CA GLN A 36 -4.54 -2.84 13.64
C GLN A 36 -4.44 -1.33 13.40
N MET A 37 -4.09 -0.97 12.17
CA MET A 37 -4.03 0.40 11.69
C MET A 37 -4.73 0.48 10.33
N ASP A 38 -5.55 1.51 10.16
CA ASP A 38 -6.12 1.91 8.88
C ASP A 38 -5.42 3.19 8.41
N VAL A 39 -4.80 3.14 7.23
CA VAL A 39 -4.09 4.30 6.67
C VAL A 39 -5.05 5.19 5.93
N LYS A 40 -5.39 6.32 6.54
CA LYS A 40 -6.24 7.33 5.91
C LYS A 40 -5.60 7.84 4.61
N THR A 41 -6.41 7.89 3.55
CA THR A 41 -6.00 8.40 2.24
C THR A 41 -4.74 7.71 1.69
N ALA A 42 -4.56 6.42 1.97
CA ALA A 42 -3.39 5.63 1.60
C ALA A 42 -2.89 5.87 0.17
N PHE A 43 -3.79 5.89 -0.81
CA PHE A 43 -3.42 6.09 -2.21
C PHE A 43 -2.81 7.47 -2.50
N LEU A 44 -3.16 8.52 -1.74
CA LEU A 44 -2.55 9.85 -1.91
C LEU A 44 -1.07 9.88 -1.50
N HIS A 45 -0.60 8.89 -0.74
CA HIS A 45 0.81 8.78 -0.38
C HIS A 45 1.65 8.23 -1.52
N GLY A 46 1.08 7.35 -2.35
CA GLY A 46 1.75 6.74 -3.48
C GLY A 46 2.21 7.76 -4.53
N SER A 47 3.34 7.48 -5.16
CA SER A 47 3.89 8.33 -6.21
C SER A 47 3.50 7.79 -7.59
N LEU A 48 3.14 8.70 -8.52
CA LEU A 48 2.87 8.35 -9.91
C LEU A 48 4.19 8.19 -10.67
N LYS A 49 4.39 7.05 -11.33
CA LYS A 49 5.55 6.83 -12.22
C LYS A 49 5.35 7.48 -13.60
N GLU A 50 4.09 7.64 -13.99
CA GLU A 50 3.67 8.15 -15.29
C GLU A 50 2.86 9.45 -15.15
N ASP A 51 2.79 10.22 -16.23
CA ASP A 51 2.00 11.43 -16.27
C ASP A 51 0.52 11.09 -16.47
N VAL A 52 -0.27 11.20 -15.40
CA VAL A 52 -1.72 11.01 -15.44
C VAL A 52 -2.42 12.37 -15.45
N TYR A 53 -3.33 12.54 -16.40
CA TYR A 53 -4.17 13.72 -16.53
C TYR A 53 -5.64 13.35 -16.31
N VAL A 54 -6.40 14.26 -15.70
CA VAL A 54 -7.84 14.12 -15.46
C VAL A 54 -8.58 15.35 -15.96
N CYS A 55 -9.81 15.15 -16.43
CA CYS A 55 -10.71 16.26 -16.73
C CYS A 55 -10.92 17.13 -15.49
N GLN A 56 -11.21 18.41 -15.72
CA GLN A 56 -11.57 19.31 -14.63
C GLN A 56 -12.87 18.81 -13.98
N PRO A 57 -12.88 18.57 -12.65
CA PRO A 57 -14.07 18.11 -11.98
C PRO A 57 -15.13 19.22 -11.98
N GLU A 58 -16.40 18.80 -11.93
CA GLU A 58 -17.52 19.73 -11.85
C GLU A 58 -17.35 20.66 -10.63
N GLY A 59 -17.57 21.96 -10.84
CA GLY A 59 -17.35 22.99 -9.83
C GLY A 59 -15.91 23.52 -9.72
N PHE A 60 -14.94 22.93 -10.45
CA PHE A 60 -13.54 23.36 -10.49
C PHE A 60 -13.06 23.71 -11.91
N ILE A 61 -13.98 23.86 -12.86
CA ILE A 61 -13.64 24.25 -14.23
C ILE A 61 -13.13 25.68 -14.23
N ASP A 62 -11.91 25.89 -14.71
CA ASP A 62 -11.32 27.20 -14.96
C ASP A 62 -12.07 27.91 -16.09
N ALA A 63 -12.63 29.08 -15.80
CA ALA A 63 -13.40 29.88 -16.75
C ALA A 63 -12.55 30.43 -17.91
N ASP A 64 -11.27 30.71 -17.65
CA ASP A 64 -10.33 31.21 -18.67
C ASP A 64 -9.77 30.05 -19.50
N HIS A 65 -9.75 28.83 -18.94
CA HIS A 65 -9.19 27.64 -19.59
C HIS A 65 -10.13 26.42 -19.49
N PRO A 66 -11.35 26.47 -20.07
CA PRO A 66 -12.35 25.43 -19.88
C PRO A 66 -11.98 24.07 -20.49
N SER A 67 -11.05 24.04 -21.46
CA SER A 67 -10.57 22.83 -22.12
C SER A 67 -9.31 22.23 -21.49
N HIS A 68 -8.74 22.85 -20.47
CA HIS A 68 -7.57 22.31 -19.79
C HIS A 68 -7.91 21.05 -18.99
N VAL A 69 -6.85 20.31 -18.65
CA VAL A 69 -6.88 19.11 -17.81
C VAL A 69 -5.91 19.28 -16.66
N TYR A 70 -6.18 18.62 -15.53
CA TYR A 70 -5.27 18.62 -14.40
C TYR A 70 -4.29 17.47 -14.48
N LYS A 71 -3.00 17.78 -14.29
CA LYS A 71 -1.96 16.77 -14.08
C LYS A 71 -1.97 16.32 -12.62
N LEU A 72 -2.11 15.02 -12.39
CA LEU A 72 -2.04 14.45 -11.05
C LEU A 72 -0.60 14.39 -10.55
N LYS A 73 -0.39 14.88 -9.33
CA LYS A 73 0.92 14.80 -8.64
C LYS A 73 1.06 13.55 -7.76
N LYS A 74 -0.07 12.99 -7.36
CA LYS A 74 -0.20 11.81 -6.49
C LYS A 74 -1.29 10.90 -7.04
N VAL A 75 -1.22 9.62 -6.71
CA VAL A 75 -2.23 8.65 -7.12
C VAL A 75 -3.55 8.95 -6.42
N LEU A 76 -4.66 8.81 -7.16
CA LEU A 76 -6.01 9.00 -6.67
C LEU A 76 -6.77 7.68 -6.64
N TYR A 77 -7.79 7.61 -5.78
CA TYR A 77 -8.78 6.53 -5.82
C TYR A 77 -9.40 6.43 -7.22
N GLY A 78 -9.61 5.19 -7.68
CA GLY A 78 -10.15 4.88 -9.01
C GLY A 78 -9.09 4.73 -10.10
N LEU A 79 -7.84 5.13 -9.88
CA LEU A 79 -6.74 4.76 -10.76
C LEU A 79 -6.37 3.28 -10.55
N LYS A 80 -6.23 2.53 -11.65
CA LYS A 80 -5.91 1.09 -11.59
C LYS A 80 -4.59 0.81 -10.88
N GLN A 81 -3.63 1.72 -11.02
CA GLN A 81 -2.29 1.66 -10.43
C GLN A 81 -2.21 2.22 -9.00
N ALA A 82 -3.29 2.82 -8.46
CA ALA A 82 -3.27 3.43 -7.12
C ALA A 82 -2.87 2.45 -6.01
N PRO A 83 -3.45 1.23 -5.95
CA PRO A 83 -3.06 0.27 -4.92
C PRO A 83 -1.58 -0.11 -5.03
N ARG A 84 -1.05 -0.26 -6.26
CA ARG A 84 0.34 -0.68 -6.47
C ARG A 84 1.33 0.41 -6.09
N ALA A 85 1.05 1.65 -6.49
CA ALA A 85 1.86 2.79 -6.13
C ALA A 85 1.91 3.03 -4.61
N TRP A 86 0.77 2.84 -3.91
CA TRP A 86 0.73 2.86 -2.45
C TRP A 86 1.58 1.74 -1.85
N TYR A 87 1.38 0.49 -2.29
CA TYR A 87 2.13 -0.65 -1.79
C TYR A 87 3.64 -0.50 -2.01
N ASP A 88 4.07 -0.03 -3.18
CA ASP A 88 5.50 0.21 -3.49
C ASP A 88 6.10 1.26 -2.54
N GLU A 89 5.37 2.35 -2.25
CA GLU A 89 5.79 3.41 -1.32
C GLU A 89 5.92 2.88 0.12
N LEU A 90 4.87 2.21 0.62
CA LEU A 90 4.88 1.59 1.96
C LEU A 90 5.97 0.52 2.08
N SER A 91 6.11 -0.34 1.07
CA SER A 91 7.13 -1.38 1.06
C SER A 91 8.53 -0.76 1.10
N THR A 92 8.76 0.32 0.37
CA THR A 92 10.06 1.02 0.36
C THR A 92 10.35 1.61 1.73
N PHE A 93 9.36 2.26 2.35
CA PHE A 93 9.47 2.79 3.71
C PHE A 93 9.80 1.68 4.73
N LEU A 94 9.10 0.54 4.69
CA LEU A 94 9.36 -0.58 5.60
C LEU A 94 10.77 -1.16 5.41
N LEU A 95 11.22 -1.36 4.17
CA LEU A 95 12.56 -1.86 3.87
C LEU A 95 13.65 -0.90 4.36
N GLN A 96 13.47 0.41 4.18
CA GLN A 96 14.38 1.43 4.71
C GLN A 96 14.43 1.42 6.25
N ASN A 97 13.35 1.00 6.90
CA ASN A 97 13.25 0.83 8.35
C ASN A 97 13.62 -0.59 8.82
N HIS A 98 14.47 -1.29 8.08
CA HIS A 98 15.05 -2.60 8.44
C HIS A 98 14.06 -3.75 8.56
N PHE A 99 12.88 -3.65 7.93
CA PHE A 99 12.03 -4.82 7.75
C PHE A 99 12.56 -5.69 6.63
N ILE A 100 12.35 -6.99 6.77
CA ILE A 100 12.59 -8.00 5.75
C ILE A 100 11.25 -8.37 5.15
N LYS A 101 11.13 -8.28 3.83
CA LYS A 101 9.94 -8.68 3.08
C LYS A 101 9.86 -10.20 2.97
N GLY A 102 8.68 -10.75 3.13
CA GLY A 102 8.40 -12.17 2.94
C GLY A 102 8.70 -12.61 1.50
N THR A 103 9.31 -13.79 1.36
CA THR A 103 9.66 -14.35 0.04
C THR A 103 8.49 -15.06 -0.61
N ILE A 104 7.59 -15.65 0.19
CA ILE A 104 6.40 -16.37 -0.27
C ILE A 104 5.20 -15.42 -0.38
N ASP A 105 4.99 -14.62 0.67
CA ASP A 105 3.98 -13.58 0.70
C ASP A 105 4.68 -12.20 0.75
N PRO A 106 4.66 -11.42 -0.33
CA PRO A 106 5.30 -10.11 -0.37
C PRO A 106 4.60 -9.09 0.53
N THR A 107 3.36 -9.34 0.97
CA THR A 107 2.62 -8.44 1.87
C THR A 107 2.93 -8.66 3.35
N LEU A 108 3.76 -9.67 3.67
CA LEU A 108 4.28 -9.93 5.00
C LEU A 108 5.65 -9.26 5.16
N PHE A 109 5.85 -8.53 6.25
CA PHE A 109 7.12 -7.91 6.63
C PHE A 109 7.49 -8.30 8.05
N ILE A 110 8.76 -8.60 8.28
CA ILE A 110 9.26 -9.01 9.59
C ILE A 110 10.46 -8.16 9.93
N ARG A 111 10.45 -7.54 11.12
CA ARG A 111 11.63 -6.93 11.72
C ARG A 111 11.96 -7.65 13.00
N ARG A 112 13.22 -8.06 13.13
CA ARG A 112 13.75 -8.65 14.36
C ARG A 112 14.66 -7.65 15.05
N PHE A 113 14.45 -7.50 16.34
CA PHE A 113 15.38 -6.89 17.27
C PHE A 113 16.02 -8.02 18.09
N TYR A 114 16.86 -7.70 19.09
CA TYR A 114 17.61 -8.68 19.88
C TYR A 114 16.76 -9.88 20.32
N ASP A 115 15.83 -9.65 21.25
CA ASP A 115 14.89 -10.66 21.76
C ASP A 115 13.46 -10.42 21.25
N ASP A 116 13.29 -9.45 20.35
CA ASP A 116 11.99 -8.97 19.89
C ASP A 116 11.72 -9.19 18.42
N ILE A 117 10.46 -9.33 18.08
CA ILE A 117 10.01 -9.45 16.70
C ILE A 117 8.74 -8.65 16.50
N LEU A 118 8.73 -7.89 15.41
CA LEU A 118 7.57 -7.22 14.88
C LEU A 118 7.22 -7.85 13.53
N VAL A 119 6.03 -8.43 13.46
CA VAL A 119 5.46 -9.04 12.26
C VAL A 119 4.36 -8.13 11.75
N VAL A 120 4.36 -7.82 10.46
CA VAL A 120 3.45 -6.87 9.83
C VAL A 120 2.83 -7.52 8.60
N GLN A 121 1.51 -7.52 8.51
CA GLN A 121 0.79 -7.98 7.34
C GLN A 121 -0.01 -6.81 6.77
N VAL A 122 0.20 -6.51 5.49
CA VAL A 122 -0.46 -5.41 4.77
C VAL A 122 -1.60 -5.95 3.92
N TYR A 123 -2.78 -5.36 4.05
CA TYR A 123 -3.95 -5.63 3.21
C TYR A 123 -4.53 -4.31 2.69
N VAL A 124 -4.08 -3.90 1.49
CA VAL A 124 -4.50 -2.62 0.88
C VAL A 124 -4.19 -1.44 1.82
N ASP A 125 -5.19 -0.86 2.46
CA ASP A 125 -5.06 0.31 3.35
C ASP A 125 -5.01 -0.12 4.84
N ASP A 126 -5.35 -1.38 5.14
CA ASP A 126 -5.28 -1.99 6.47
C ASP A 126 -3.92 -2.63 6.73
N ILE A 127 -3.41 -2.46 7.93
CA ILE A 127 -2.17 -3.09 8.38
C ILE A 127 -2.38 -3.69 9.76
N ILE A 128 -2.03 -4.97 9.91
CA ILE A 128 -2.00 -5.64 11.21
C ILE A 128 -0.57 -5.91 11.64
N PHE A 129 -0.27 -5.64 12.91
CA PHE A 129 1.05 -5.78 13.52
C PHE A 129 0.95 -6.76 14.68
N GLY A 130 1.93 -7.64 14.81
CA GLY A 130 2.09 -8.53 15.96
C GLY A 130 3.46 -8.31 16.56
N SER A 131 3.52 -8.05 17.86
CA SER A 131 4.79 -7.81 18.57
C SER A 131 4.92 -8.69 19.80
N SER A 132 6.14 -9.14 20.06
CA SER A 132 6.51 -9.86 21.30
C SER A 132 6.46 -8.98 22.55
N HIS A 133 6.61 -7.66 22.40
CA HIS A 133 6.41 -6.67 23.46
C HIS A 133 5.49 -5.53 22.98
N PRO A 134 4.62 -4.98 23.85
CA PRO A 134 3.71 -3.88 23.53
C PRO A 134 4.41 -2.61 23.06
#